data_AF-A0A9R0S979-F1
#
_entry.id   AF-A0A9R0S979-F1
#
_cell.length_a   1.000
_cell.length_b   1.000
_cell.length_c   1.000
_cell.angle_alpha   90.00
_cell.angle_beta   90.00
_cell.angle_gamma   90.00
#
_symmetry.space_group_name_H-M   'P 1'
#
loop_
_entity.id
_entity.type
_entity.pdbx_description
1 polymer ?
#
loop_
_entity_poly.entity_id
_entity_poly.type
_entity_poly.pdbx_seq_one_letter_code
_entity_poly.pdbx_strand_id
1 'polypeptide(L)'
;MTSSSAARNQHLDELRALMASHSPPIHALLIPSEDAHQSEYVSERDKRRQFISGFTGSAGLALITTKEALLWTDGRYFLQATNQLSDRWRLMRMGEDPPVEVWIADNLSDEAVIGIDSWCISVDSAQRYEQAFLKKNQMLFQLSSDLVDEVWKDRPPNDATPVIVHPVEFAGCSVAQKMKQLREKLQHEKASGIIITALDEVAWLYNVRGNDVHYSPVVHSYAIVTLHGAFFYVDKRKVTTEVKNYMSESGIDIREYDMVQLDVSLLASGQLKGSAVNGSLHMEKDINVAEHSKIWIDSNSCCLALYSKLRPDQALMLQSPIALPKAVKNPMELTGLRKAHIRDGAAVVQYLAWLDNQMQENYGASGYFSEANGSQKKEHLEIKLTEVSVSDKLEAFRAEKEHFKGLSFPTISSVGPNAAIIHYSPEANTCAELDADKIYLCDSGAQYLDGTTDITRTVHFGKPSEHQKSCYTAVSSIFVYLFLIYTV
;
A
#
# COMPACT_ATOMS: atom_id res chain seq x y z
N MET A 1 -14.99 -5.45 -24.12
CA MET A 1 -13.62 -5.98 -23.98
C MET A 1 -12.68 -5.55 -25.11
N THR A 2 -13.11 -5.47 -26.38
CA THR A 2 -12.24 -5.06 -27.51
C THR A 2 -11.86 -3.57 -27.50
N SER A 3 -12.74 -2.67 -27.04
CA SER A 3 -12.44 -1.23 -26.99
C SER A 3 -11.36 -0.84 -25.98
N SER A 4 -11.31 -1.51 -24.81
CA SER A 4 -10.32 -1.21 -23.77
C SER A 4 -8.92 -1.70 -24.15
N SER A 5 -8.80 -2.83 -24.85
CA SER A 5 -7.49 -3.34 -25.29
C SER A 5 -6.90 -2.51 -26.42
N ALA A 6 -7.73 -2.01 -27.35
CA ALA A 6 -7.28 -1.13 -28.42
C ALA A 6 -6.74 0.20 -27.88
N ALA A 7 -7.44 0.82 -26.93
CA ALA A 7 -6.99 2.03 -26.26
C ALA A 7 -5.65 1.82 -25.51
N ARG A 8 -5.51 0.71 -24.77
CA ARG A 8 -4.25 0.38 -24.09
C ARG A 8 -3.08 0.16 -25.06
N ASN A 9 -3.34 -0.49 -26.20
CA ASN A 9 -2.33 -0.66 -27.24
C ASN A 9 -1.87 0.68 -27.81
N GLN A 10 -2.81 1.62 -27.99
CA GLN A 10 -2.49 2.98 -28.41
C GLN A 10 -1.64 3.71 -27.36
N HIS A 11 -1.98 3.63 -26.07
CA HIS A 11 -1.17 4.25 -25.00
C HIS A 11 0.28 3.72 -25.00
N LEU A 12 0.47 2.43 -25.23
CA LEU A 12 1.80 1.83 -25.34
C LEU A 12 2.61 2.38 -26.53
N ASP A 13 1.96 2.63 -27.67
CA ASP A 13 2.62 3.20 -28.85
C ASP A 13 2.95 4.68 -28.67
N GLU A 14 2.05 5.46 -28.06
CA GLU A 14 2.29 6.85 -27.69
C GLU A 14 3.47 6.97 -26.70
N LEU A 15 3.51 6.09 -25.70
CA LEU A 15 4.60 6.06 -24.71
C LEU A 15 5.96 5.74 -25.36
N ARG A 16 6.01 4.78 -26.29
CA ARG A 16 7.23 4.49 -27.04
C ARG A 16 7.68 5.65 -27.93
N ALA A 17 6.73 6.39 -28.51
CA ALA A 17 7.05 7.60 -29.26
C ALA A 17 7.67 8.68 -28.36
N LEU A 18 7.13 8.88 -27.16
CA LEU A 18 7.70 9.79 -26.15
C LEU A 18 9.12 9.35 -25.76
N MET A 19 9.32 8.07 -25.43
CA MET A 19 10.63 7.51 -25.12
C MET A 19 11.67 7.76 -26.22
N ALA A 20 11.28 7.58 -27.49
CA ALA A 20 12.17 7.81 -28.64
C ALA A 20 12.48 9.29 -28.88
N SER A 21 11.54 10.18 -28.59
CA SER A 21 11.68 11.64 -28.77
C SER A 21 12.37 12.35 -27.60
N HIS A 22 12.51 11.69 -26.46
CA HIS A 22 13.18 12.22 -25.27
C HIS A 22 14.68 12.44 -25.54
N SER A 23 15.30 13.36 -24.81
CA SER A 23 16.74 13.66 -24.89
C SER A 23 17.41 13.48 -23.53
N PRO A 24 18.25 12.46 -23.32
CA PRO A 24 18.65 11.41 -24.28
C PRO A 24 17.51 10.42 -24.60
N PRO A 25 17.54 9.71 -25.75
CA PRO A 25 16.53 8.71 -26.06
C PRO A 25 16.46 7.60 -25.01
N ILE A 26 15.25 7.27 -24.57
CA ILE A 26 15.00 6.25 -23.55
C ILE A 26 14.81 4.90 -24.24
N HIS A 27 15.66 3.92 -23.88
CA HIS A 27 15.66 2.60 -24.48
C HIS A 27 14.72 1.63 -23.76
N ALA A 28 14.56 1.84 -22.45
CA ALA A 28 13.56 1.16 -21.62
C ALA A 28 13.03 2.08 -20.52
N LEU A 29 11.79 1.89 -20.12
CA LEU A 29 11.11 2.64 -19.06
C LEU A 29 10.61 1.67 -18.00
N LEU A 30 11.01 1.88 -16.74
CA LEU A 30 10.49 1.15 -15.58
C LEU A 30 9.30 1.89 -14.99
N ILE A 31 8.22 1.16 -14.73
CA ILE A 31 6.96 1.70 -14.18
C ILE A 31 6.56 0.80 -12.99
N PRO A 32 6.96 1.15 -11.76
CA PRO A 32 6.58 0.41 -10.56
C PRO A 32 5.08 0.51 -10.25
N SER A 33 4.59 -0.30 -9.32
CA SER A 33 3.24 -0.14 -8.76
C SER A 33 3.21 0.91 -7.66
N GLU A 34 4.34 1.06 -6.99
CA GLU A 34 4.61 1.94 -5.88
C GLU A 34 4.51 3.42 -6.28
N ASP A 35 4.08 4.24 -5.32
CA ASP A 35 4.07 5.70 -5.41
C ASP A 35 5.36 6.32 -4.83
N ALA A 36 5.33 7.63 -4.62
CA ALA A 36 6.44 8.40 -4.06
C ALA A 36 6.80 8.07 -2.59
N HIS A 37 6.07 7.14 -1.98
CA HIS A 37 6.16 6.72 -0.59
C HIS A 37 6.30 5.20 -0.43
N GLN A 38 6.44 4.48 -1.55
CA GLN A 38 6.58 3.03 -1.58
C GLN A 38 5.36 2.32 -0.97
N SER A 39 4.17 2.87 -1.19
CA SER A 39 2.91 2.27 -0.76
C SER A 39 2.57 1.01 -1.55
N GLU A 40 2.03 -0.02 -0.88
CA GLU A 40 1.54 -1.25 -1.56
C GLU A 40 0.24 -0.99 -2.34
N TYR A 41 -0.72 -0.33 -1.70
CA TYR A 41 -1.88 0.25 -2.38
C TYR A 41 -1.58 1.71 -2.65
N VAL A 42 -1.91 2.18 -3.84
CA VAL A 42 -1.70 3.57 -4.25
C VAL A 42 -3.02 4.25 -4.58
N SER A 43 -3.00 5.58 -4.57
CA SER A 43 -4.14 6.39 -4.98
C SER A 43 -4.49 6.17 -6.45
N GLU A 44 -5.73 6.45 -6.87
CA GLU A 44 -6.16 6.24 -8.26
C GLU A 44 -5.26 6.94 -9.28
N ARG A 45 -4.71 8.12 -8.93
CA ARG A 45 -3.82 8.88 -9.81
C ARG A 45 -2.40 8.32 -9.91
N ASP A 46 -2.01 7.43 -9.01
CA ASP A 46 -0.68 6.81 -8.99
C ASP A 46 -0.69 5.39 -9.57
N LYS A 47 -1.86 4.88 -9.98
CA LYS A 47 -2.04 3.58 -10.66
C LYS A 47 -1.51 3.55 -12.11
N ARG A 48 -0.34 4.12 -12.36
CA ARG A 48 0.31 4.24 -13.69
C ARG A 48 0.53 2.90 -14.37
N ARG A 49 1.04 1.92 -13.61
CA ARG A 49 1.21 0.54 -14.10
C ARG A 49 -0.13 -0.06 -14.52
N GLN A 50 -1.19 0.12 -13.74
CA GLN A 50 -2.53 -0.38 -14.11
C GLN A 50 -3.06 0.34 -15.35
N PHE A 51 -2.90 1.67 -15.45
CA PHE A 51 -3.30 2.45 -16.61
C PHE A 51 -2.66 1.93 -17.91
N ILE A 52 -1.34 1.70 -17.91
CA ILE A 52 -0.61 1.31 -19.12
C ILE A 52 -0.76 -0.18 -19.48
N SER A 53 -0.84 -1.06 -18.48
CA SER A 53 -0.86 -2.52 -18.70
C SER A 53 -2.26 -3.14 -18.64
N GLY A 54 -3.21 -2.51 -17.94
CA GLY A 54 -4.50 -3.09 -17.59
C GLY A 54 -4.47 -4.08 -16.42
N PHE A 55 -3.30 -4.42 -15.89
CA PHE A 55 -3.16 -5.30 -14.74
C PHE A 55 -3.51 -4.57 -13.44
N THR A 56 -4.36 -5.14 -12.60
CA THR A 56 -4.96 -4.49 -11.41
C THR A 56 -4.48 -5.07 -10.07
N GLY A 57 -3.51 -6.00 -10.05
CA GLY A 57 -2.96 -6.53 -8.79
C GLY A 57 -2.24 -5.46 -7.97
N SER A 58 -2.07 -5.65 -6.66
CA SER A 58 -1.38 -4.66 -5.80
C SER A 58 0.11 -4.56 -6.08
N ALA A 59 0.76 -5.66 -6.47
CA ALA A 59 2.20 -5.70 -6.67
C ALA A 59 2.57 -5.98 -8.13
N GLY A 60 3.59 -5.30 -8.63
CA GLY A 60 4.18 -5.59 -9.92
C GLY A 60 5.05 -4.47 -10.48
N LEU A 61 5.87 -4.80 -11.46
CA LEU A 61 6.79 -3.86 -12.11
C LEU A 61 6.70 -4.02 -13.62
N ALA A 62 6.27 -2.96 -14.31
CA ALA A 62 6.24 -2.94 -15.76
C ALA A 62 7.57 -2.43 -16.33
N LEU A 63 8.04 -3.09 -17.38
CA LEU A 63 9.18 -2.66 -18.20
C LEU A 63 8.70 -2.51 -19.63
N ILE A 64 8.83 -1.31 -20.17
CA ILE A 64 8.51 -1.04 -21.58
C ILE A 64 9.82 -0.74 -22.28
N THR A 65 10.16 -1.54 -23.29
CA THR A 65 11.27 -1.26 -24.19
C THR A 65 10.74 -0.70 -25.50
N THR A 66 11.65 -0.31 -26.39
CA THR A 66 11.29 0.08 -27.77
C THR A 66 10.56 -1.01 -28.56
N LYS A 67 10.62 -2.29 -28.12
CA LYS A 67 10.06 -3.45 -28.84
C LYS A 67 9.12 -4.31 -28.02
N GLU A 68 9.35 -4.44 -26.72
CA GLU A 68 8.62 -5.36 -25.84
C GLU A 68 7.96 -4.59 -24.69
N ALA A 69 6.93 -5.19 -24.08
CA ALA A 69 6.34 -4.75 -22.83
C ALA A 69 6.26 -5.97 -21.91
N LEU A 70 6.80 -5.85 -20.71
CA LEU A 70 6.94 -6.95 -19.76
C LEU A 70 6.38 -6.54 -18.41
N LEU A 71 5.79 -7.47 -17.67
CA LEU A 71 5.28 -7.24 -16.32
C LEU A 71 5.80 -8.32 -15.37
N TRP A 72 6.58 -7.93 -14.37
CA TRP A 72 6.91 -8.77 -13.24
C TRP A 72 5.84 -8.69 -12.17
N THR A 73 5.41 -9.83 -11.63
CA THR A 73 4.55 -9.90 -10.43
C THR A 73 4.83 -11.20 -9.69
N ASP A 74 4.38 -11.32 -8.44
CA ASP A 74 4.50 -12.53 -7.64
C ASP A 74 3.34 -13.53 -7.85
N GLY A 75 3.49 -14.72 -7.25
CA GLY A 75 2.60 -15.87 -7.44
C GLY A 75 1.13 -15.64 -7.08
N ARG A 76 0.81 -14.63 -6.25
CA ARG A 76 -0.57 -14.25 -5.94
C ARG A 76 -1.35 -13.82 -7.18
N TYR A 77 -0.63 -13.33 -8.20
CA TYR A 77 -1.20 -12.62 -9.32
C TYR A 77 -0.94 -13.27 -10.69
N PHE A 78 -0.27 -14.42 -10.78
CA PHE A 78 0.06 -15.04 -12.08
C PHE A 78 -1.17 -15.29 -12.96
N LEU A 79 -2.24 -15.84 -12.38
CA LEU A 79 -3.48 -16.10 -13.11
C LEU A 79 -4.21 -14.80 -13.48
N GLN A 80 -4.25 -13.84 -12.56
CA GLN A 80 -4.85 -12.53 -12.80
C GLN A 80 -4.12 -11.79 -13.94
N ALA A 81 -2.79 -11.72 -13.91
CA ALA A 81 -1.99 -11.09 -14.96
C ALA A 81 -2.17 -11.80 -16.30
N THR A 82 -2.21 -13.13 -16.33
CA THR A 82 -2.47 -13.91 -17.56
C THR A 82 -3.83 -13.55 -18.18
N ASN A 83 -4.85 -13.28 -17.36
CA ASN A 83 -6.19 -12.94 -17.82
C ASN A 83 -6.36 -11.46 -18.21
N GLN A 84 -5.62 -10.54 -17.57
CA GLN A 84 -5.79 -9.10 -17.76
C GLN A 84 -4.87 -8.48 -18.81
N LEU A 85 -3.67 -9.03 -18.98
CA LEU A 85 -2.68 -8.54 -19.94
C LEU A 85 -3.12 -8.85 -21.38
N SER A 86 -2.83 -7.92 -22.30
CA SER A 86 -3.00 -8.18 -23.74
C SER A 86 -1.82 -8.99 -24.30
N ASP A 87 -1.99 -9.50 -25.51
CA ASP A 87 -0.98 -10.23 -26.29
C ASP A 87 0.35 -9.47 -26.51
N ARG A 88 0.32 -8.14 -26.43
CA ARG A 88 1.52 -7.27 -26.49
C ARG A 88 2.38 -7.29 -25.21
N TRP A 89 1.88 -7.84 -24.12
CA TRP A 89 2.58 -7.90 -22.83
C TRP A 89 3.05 -9.32 -22.53
N ARG A 90 4.28 -9.45 -22.02
CA ARG A 90 4.81 -10.71 -21.50
C ARG A 90 4.80 -10.69 -19.97
N LEU A 91 4.09 -11.63 -19.36
CA LEU A 91 4.18 -11.90 -17.93
C LEU A 91 5.56 -12.49 -17.60
N MET A 92 6.21 -11.94 -16.59
CA MET A 92 7.45 -12.42 -15.99
C MET A 92 7.14 -12.85 -14.55
N ARG A 93 7.31 -14.12 -14.22
CA ARG A 93 6.91 -14.73 -12.94
C ARG A 93 8.03 -14.59 -11.91
N MET A 94 7.86 -13.72 -10.91
CA MET A 94 8.88 -13.54 -9.87
C MET A 94 9.15 -14.86 -9.12
N GLY A 95 10.42 -15.21 -8.98
CA GLY A 95 10.87 -16.48 -8.40
C GLY A 95 11.04 -17.62 -9.41
N GLU A 96 10.51 -17.47 -10.63
CA GLU A 96 10.68 -18.43 -11.73
C GLU A 96 11.52 -17.82 -12.88
N ASP A 97 11.22 -16.58 -13.27
CA ASP A 97 11.92 -15.83 -14.32
C ASP A 97 13.05 -14.94 -13.75
N PRO A 98 14.02 -14.51 -14.58
CA PRO A 98 15.07 -13.58 -14.16
C PRO A 98 14.51 -12.28 -13.56
N PRO A 99 15.11 -11.73 -12.50
CA PRO A 99 14.78 -10.40 -11.99
C PRO A 99 14.91 -9.33 -13.07
N VAL A 100 14.16 -8.24 -12.95
CA VAL A 100 14.10 -7.17 -13.96
C VAL A 100 15.49 -6.60 -14.30
N GLU A 101 16.34 -6.42 -13.30
CA GLU A 101 17.67 -5.85 -13.43
C GLU A 101 18.62 -6.76 -14.18
N VAL A 102 18.49 -8.08 -13.96
CA VAL A 102 19.25 -9.10 -14.69
C VAL A 102 18.74 -9.17 -16.13
N TRP A 103 17.42 -9.16 -16.32
CA TRP A 103 16.82 -9.18 -17.65
C TRP A 103 17.26 -7.98 -18.49
N ILE A 104 17.22 -6.77 -17.92
CA ILE A 104 17.70 -5.54 -18.59
C ILE A 104 19.18 -5.65 -18.94
N ALA A 105 20.00 -6.03 -17.96
CA ALA A 105 21.45 -6.17 -18.15
C ALA A 105 21.78 -7.16 -19.28
N ASP A 106 21.02 -8.25 -19.41
CA ASP A 106 21.29 -9.27 -20.43
C ASP A 106 20.71 -8.90 -21.81
N ASN A 107 19.52 -8.28 -21.86
CA ASN A 107 18.75 -8.12 -23.11
C ASN A 107 18.88 -6.74 -23.77
N LEU A 108 19.23 -5.68 -23.02
CA LEU A 108 19.48 -4.37 -23.62
C LEU A 108 20.93 -4.24 -24.10
N SER A 109 21.14 -3.32 -25.04
CA SER A 109 22.46 -3.00 -25.59
C SER A 109 23.38 -2.39 -24.53
N ASP A 110 24.66 -2.36 -24.85
CA ASP A 110 25.63 -1.54 -24.13
C ASP A 110 25.18 -0.07 -24.18
N GLU A 111 25.44 0.67 -23.11
CA GLU A 111 25.10 2.09 -22.95
C GLU A 111 23.60 2.42 -23.08
N ALA A 112 22.72 1.41 -22.99
CA ALA A 112 21.28 1.64 -23.01
C ALA A 112 20.86 2.55 -21.87
N VAL A 113 19.87 3.41 -22.16
CA VAL A 113 19.31 4.37 -21.21
C VAL A 113 17.99 3.85 -20.68
N ILE A 114 17.92 3.64 -19.37
CA ILE A 114 16.75 3.13 -18.65
C ILE A 114 16.12 4.28 -17.87
N GLY A 115 14.99 4.78 -18.34
CA GLY A 115 14.23 5.85 -17.70
C GLY A 115 13.50 5.36 -16.45
N ILE A 116 13.51 6.18 -15.42
CA ILE A 116 12.75 5.99 -14.18
C ILE A 116 12.11 7.29 -13.71
N ASP A 117 10.97 7.20 -13.02
CA ASP A 117 10.54 8.25 -12.10
C ASP A 117 11.29 8.05 -10.76
N SER A 118 12.20 8.96 -10.42
CA SER A 118 13.00 8.86 -9.20
C SER A 118 12.19 9.06 -7.91
N TRP A 119 10.96 9.56 -8.00
CA TRP A 119 10.05 9.59 -6.85
C TRP A 119 9.49 8.19 -6.54
N CYS A 120 9.20 7.38 -7.55
CA CYS A 120 8.56 6.07 -7.37
C CYS A 120 9.56 4.91 -7.17
N ILE A 121 10.87 5.18 -7.28
CA ILE A 121 11.93 4.17 -7.08
C ILE A 121 12.63 4.40 -5.74
N SER A 122 12.73 3.36 -4.91
CA SER A 122 13.48 3.38 -3.66
C SER A 122 15.00 3.39 -3.88
N VAL A 123 15.75 3.90 -2.90
CA VAL A 123 17.22 3.90 -2.94
C VAL A 123 17.78 2.48 -3.09
N ASP A 124 17.23 1.51 -2.36
CA ASP A 124 17.66 0.11 -2.45
C ASP A 124 17.49 -0.47 -3.87
N SER A 125 16.33 -0.21 -4.49
CA SER A 125 16.06 -0.66 -5.86
C SER A 125 16.99 0.02 -6.86
N ALA A 126 17.19 1.33 -6.74
CA ALA A 126 18.09 2.09 -7.62
C ALA A 126 19.53 1.58 -7.53
N GLN A 127 20.06 1.35 -6.32
CA GLN A 127 21.40 0.81 -6.14
C GLN A 127 21.53 -0.59 -6.76
N ARG A 128 20.53 -1.44 -6.60
CA ARG A 128 20.50 -2.77 -7.21
C ARG A 128 20.54 -2.70 -8.74
N TYR A 129 19.76 -1.79 -9.33
CA TYR A 129 19.73 -1.55 -10.77
C TYR A 129 21.07 -1.04 -11.28
N GLU A 130 21.62 -0.01 -10.63
CA GLU A 130 22.92 0.55 -10.98
C GLU A 130 24.02 -0.52 -10.96
N GLN A 131 24.06 -1.37 -9.92
CA GLN A 131 25.03 -2.47 -9.85
C GLN A 131 24.89 -3.47 -11.00
N ALA A 132 23.66 -3.85 -11.37
CA ALA A 132 23.42 -4.76 -12.49
C ALA A 132 23.85 -4.16 -13.84
N PHE A 133 23.75 -2.84 -13.98
CA PHE A 133 23.96 -2.11 -15.23
C PHE A 133 25.43 -1.76 -15.51
N LEU A 134 26.30 -1.84 -14.50
CA LEU A 134 27.73 -1.49 -14.60
C LEU A 134 28.47 -2.20 -15.74
N LYS A 135 28.24 -3.51 -15.92
CA LYS A 135 29.02 -4.33 -16.86
C LYS A 135 28.90 -3.86 -18.31
N LYS A 136 27.74 -3.33 -18.68
CA LYS A 136 27.42 -2.85 -20.03
C LYS A 136 27.38 -1.32 -20.12
N ASN A 137 27.83 -0.62 -19.08
CA ASN A 137 27.73 0.85 -18.97
C ASN A 137 26.30 1.38 -19.22
N GLN A 138 25.28 0.60 -18.89
CA GLN A 138 23.89 1.01 -19.03
C GLN A 138 23.57 2.09 -17.99
N MET A 139 22.75 3.07 -18.35
CA MET A 139 22.51 4.25 -17.54
C MET A 139 21.10 4.23 -16.97
N LEU A 140 20.99 4.25 -15.64
CA LEU A 140 19.74 4.56 -14.95
C LEU A 140 19.50 6.08 -15.01
N PHE A 141 18.48 6.50 -15.75
CA PHE A 141 18.21 7.90 -16.06
C PHE A 141 16.97 8.40 -15.33
N GLN A 142 17.15 9.40 -14.47
CA GLN A 142 16.06 10.03 -13.72
C GLN A 142 15.33 11.01 -14.62
N LEU A 143 14.06 10.72 -14.92
CA LEU A 143 13.21 11.57 -15.73
C LEU A 143 12.79 12.81 -14.93
N SER A 144 12.66 13.94 -15.63
CA SER A 144 12.14 15.18 -15.02
C SER A 144 10.60 15.18 -14.87
N SER A 145 9.91 14.35 -15.66
CA SER A 145 8.47 14.10 -15.61
C SER A 145 8.21 12.62 -15.93
N ASP A 146 7.16 12.04 -15.35
CA ASP A 146 6.75 10.69 -15.69
C ASP A 146 6.08 10.67 -17.07
N LEU A 147 6.63 9.90 -18.02
CA LEU A 147 6.13 9.82 -19.38
C LEU A 147 4.74 9.18 -19.47
N VAL A 148 4.34 8.35 -18.49
CA VAL A 148 2.98 7.79 -18.42
C VAL A 148 1.97 8.90 -18.16
N ASP A 149 2.32 9.88 -17.33
CA ASP A 149 1.44 11.02 -17.03
C ASP A 149 1.17 11.86 -18.28
N GLU A 150 2.11 11.91 -19.23
CA GLU A 150 1.93 12.62 -20.50
C GLU A 150 0.95 11.90 -21.44
N VAL A 151 0.86 10.57 -21.36
CA VAL A 151 -0.11 9.75 -22.12
C VAL A 151 -1.47 9.73 -21.43
N TRP A 152 -1.51 9.80 -20.10
CA TRP A 152 -2.73 9.69 -19.30
C TRP A 152 -3.56 10.99 -19.26
N LYS A 153 -4.31 11.25 -20.33
CA LYS A 153 -5.06 12.51 -20.52
C LYS A 153 -6.16 12.77 -19.49
N ASP A 154 -6.79 11.72 -18.98
CA ASP A 154 -7.87 11.75 -18.00
C ASP A 154 -7.39 11.31 -16.60
N ARG A 155 -6.11 11.53 -16.28
CA ARG A 155 -5.53 11.18 -14.99
C ARG A 155 -6.33 11.80 -13.84
N PRO A 156 -6.70 11.01 -12.80
CA PRO A 156 -7.45 11.53 -11.66
C PRO A 156 -6.73 12.71 -10.97
N PRO A 157 -7.49 13.71 -10.49
CA PRO A 157 -6.92 14.84 -9.76
C PRO A 157 -6.39 14.41 -8.40
N ASN A 158 -5.65 15.32 -7.74
CA ASN A 158 -5.32 15.17 -6.33
C ASN A 158 -6.56 15.36 -5.47
N ASP A 159 -6.94 14.32 -4.73
CA ASP A 159 -7.97 14.41 -3.70
C ASP A 159 -7.44 15.17 -2.48
N ALA A 160 -8.22 16.16 -2.03
CA ALA A 160 -7.93 16.98 -0.87
C ALA A 160 -8.67 16.45 0.37
N THR A 161 -8.58 15.13 0.65
CA THR A 161 -9.20 14.56 1.84
C THR A 161 -8.57 15.15 3.11
N PRO A 162 -9.35 15.58 4.12
CA PRO A 162 -8.79 16.23 5.29
C PRO A 162 -7.86 15.32 6.11
N VAL A 163 -6.81 15.91 6.66
CA VAL A 163 -6.02 15.28 7.74
C VAL A 163 -6.88 15.24 9.00
N ILE A 164 -6.84 14.11 9.71
CA ILE A 164 -7.59 13.90 10.95
C ILE A 164 -6.58 13.65 12.07
N VAL A 165 -6.73 14.33 13.19
CA VAL A 165 -5.95 14.05 14.41
C VAL A 165 -6.37 12.69 14.96
N HIS A 166 -5.41 11.82 15.21
CA HIS A 166 -5.63 10.54 15.86
C HIS A 166 -5.53 10.72 17.38
N PRO A 167 -6.63 10.56 18.14
CA PRO A 167 -6.63 10.88 19.54
C PRO A 167 -5.67 10.02 20.37
N VAL A 168 -5.08 10.60 21.41
CA VAL A 168 -4.04 9.95 22.23
C VAL A 168 -4.60 8.76 23.02
N GLU A 169 -5.89 8.75 23.32
CA GLU A 169 -6.57 7.62 23.96
C GLU A 169 -6.55 6.34 23.11
N PHE A 170 -6.48 6.46 21.78
CA PHE A 170 -6.32 5.33 20.87
C PHE A 170 -4.84 5.04 20.59
N ALA A 171 -4.03 6.08 20.43
CA ALA A 171 -2.60 5.95 20.14
C ALA A 171 -1.78 5.42 21.33
N GLY A 172 -2.21 5.68 22.57
CA GLY A 172 -1.52 5.30 23.81
C GLY A 172 -0.19 6.03 24.07
N CYS A 173 0.30 6.83 23.13
CA CYS A 173 1.55 7.56 23.22
C CYS A 173 1.43 8.90 22.48
N SER A 174 1.83 9.98 23.16
CA SER A 174 1.79 11.33 22.60
C SER A 174 2.89 11.56 21.57
N VAL A 175 2.68 12.53 20.67
CA VAL A 175 3.68 12.98 19.69
C VAL A 175 4.97 13.42 20.40
N ALA A 176 4.86 14.16 21.51
CA ALA A 176 6.02 14.61 22.29
C ALA A 176 6.89 13.44 22.78
N GLN A 177 6.27 12.35 23.26
CA GLN A 177 7.00 11.14 23.69
C GLN A 177 7.67 10.43 22.51
N LYS A 178 6.97 10.27 21.38
CA LYS A 178 7.51 9.65 20.16
C LYS A 178 8.69 10.46 19.62
N MET A 179 8.57 11.78 19.56
CA MET A 179 9.62 12.70 19.13
C MET A 179 10.84 12.66 20.04
N LYS A 180 10.64 12.55 21.36
CA LYS A 180 11.75 12.37 22.31
C LYS A 180 12.54 11.09 22.02
N GLN A 181 11.84 9.94 21.89
CA GLN A 181 12.47 8.66 21.58
C GLN A 181 13.19 8.67 20.23
N LEU A 182 12.61 9.31 19.22
CA LEU A 182 13.23 9.46 17.91
C LEU A 182 14.53 10.27 18.01
N ARG A 183 14.53 11.41 18.72
CA ARG A 183 15.73 12.25 18.89
C ARG A 183 16.82 11.57 19.71
N GLU A 184 16.48 10.77 20.72
CA GLU A 184 17.45 9.94 21.44
C GLU A 184 18.18 8.97 20.49
N LYS A 185 17.46 8.36 19.54
CA LYS A 185 18.06 7.51 18.51
C LYS A 185 18.91 8.31 17.51
N LEU A 186 18.48 9.50 17.11
CA LEU A 186 19.29 10.38 16.25
C LEU A 186 20.63 10.71 16.92
N GLN A 187 20.62 11.06 18.21
CA GLN A 187 21.84 11.35 18.97
C GLN A 187 22.75 10.13 19.08
N HIS A 188 22.19 8.94 19.36
CA HIS A 188 22.93 7.70 19.42
C HIS A 188 23.66 7.39 18.11
N GLU A 189 22.97 7.52 16.98
CA GLU A 189 23.51 7.29 15.64
C GLU A 189 24.31 8.48 15.08
N LYS A 190 24.47 9.55 15.86
CA LYS A 190 25.13 10.80 15.45
C LYS A 190 24.54 11.41 14.17
N ALA A 191 23.23 11.25 13.99
CA ALA A 191 22.47 11.82 12.89
C ALA A 191 21.94 13.22 13.25
N SER A 192 22.05 14.17 12.33
CA SER A 192 21.51 15.53 12.49
C SER A 192 20.00 15.60 12.21
N GLY A 193 19.48 14.64 11.46
CA GLY A 193 18.05 14.47 11.20
C GLY A 193 17.73 13.18 10.46
N ILE A 194 16.45 12.95 10.25
CA ILE A 194 15.88 11.83 9.51
C ILE A 194 14.85 12.34 8.49
N ILE A 195 14.83 11.71 7.32
CA ILE A 195 13.80 11.88 6.30
C ILE A 195 12.89 10.65 6.36
N ILE A 196 11.60 10.87 6.56
CA ILE A 196 10.58 9.82 6.68
C ILE A 196 9.61 10.00 5.52
N THR A 197 9.49 8.94 4.72
CA THR A 197 8.74 8.89 3.47
C THR A 197 7.59 7.91 3.51
N ALA A 198 7.70 6.84 4.30
CA ALA A 198 6.62 5.88 4.50
C ALA A 198 5.42 6.55 5.21
N LEU A 199 4.25 6.50 4.57
CA LEU A 199 3.06 7.24 5.03
C LEU A 199 2.56 6.79 6.40
N ASP A 200 2.66 5.50 6.70
CA ASP A 200 2.23 4.92 7.96
C ASP A 200 3.16 5.33 9.12
N GLU A 201 4.45 5.54 8.85
CA GLU A 201 5.39 6.08 9.83
C GLU A 201 5.14 7.56 10.12
N VAL A 202 4.85 8.37 9.10
CA VAL A 202 4.45 9.78 9.29
C VAL A 202 3.15 9.86 10.11
N ALA A 203 2.14 9.07 9.72
CA ALA A 203 0.86 8.97 10.42
C ALA A 203 1.02 8.52 11.89
N TRP A 204 1.89 7.54 12.14
CA TRP A 204 2.17 7.06 13.50
C TRP A 204 2.94 8.08 14.32
N LEU A 205 3.98 8.71 13.77
CA LEU A 205 4.84 9.66 14.48
C LEU A 205 4.05 10.87 14.96
N TYR A 206 3.23 11.43 14.08
CA TYR A 206 2.47 12.66 14.34
C TYR A 206 1.04 12.41 14.82
N ASN A 207 0.65 11.15 15.08
CA ASN A 207 -0.72 10.79 15.48
C ASN A 207 -1.76 11.46 14.57
N VAL A 208 -1.64 11.25 13.26
CA VAL A 208 -2.62 11.69 12.28
C VAL A 208 -3.06 10.54 11.40
N ARG A 209 -4.24 10.67 10.79
CA ARG A 209 -4.79 9.75 9.81
C ARG A 209 -5.37 10.53 8.63
N GLY A 210 -5.62 9.83 7.53
CA GLY A 210 -6.24 10.37 6.33
C GLY A 210 -6.98 9.29 5.56
N ASN A 211 -7.38 9.61 4.33
CA ASN A 211 -8.02 8.67 3.43
C ASN A 211 -7.50 8.84 1.99
N ASP A 212 -6.22 9.17 1.87
CA ASP A 212 -5.58 9.44 0.59
C ASP A 212 -5.24 8.18 -0.20
N VAL A 213 -5.04 7.07 0.51
CA VAL A 213 -4.80 5.75 -0.06
C VAL A 213 -5.96 4.87 0.36
N HIS A 214 -6.61 4.22 -0.61
CA HIS A 214 -7.73 3.34 -0.30
C HIS A 214 -7.31 2.26 0.70
N TYR A 215 -8.19 1.99 1.66
CA TYR A 215 -8.03 0.97 2.69
C TYR A 215 -6.93 1.22 3.74
N SER A 216 -6.06 2.21 3.52
CA SER A 216 -4.97 2.58 4.42
C SER A 216 -5.21 3.98 4.97
N PRO A 217 -5.41 4.16 6.29
CA PRO A 217 -5.83 5.44 6.86
C PRO A 217 -4.66 6.43 6.99
N VAL A 218 -4.00 6.74 5.88
CA VAL A 218 -2.79 7.55 5.78
C VAL A 218 -3.03 8.80 4.93
N VAL A 219 -2.08 9.74 4.98
CA VAL A 219 -2.09 11.01 4.25
C VAL A 219 -0.81 11.06 3.41
N HIS A 220 -0.89 11.37 2.11
CA HIS A 220 0.29 11.64 1.29
C HIS A 220 1.09 12.78 1.91
N SER A 221 2.21 12.43 2.52
CA SER A 221 2.99 13.34 3.32
C SER A 221 4.41 12.84 3.56
N TYR A 222 5.30 13.78 3.86
CA TYR A 222 6.64 13.47 4.35
C TYR A 222 6.82 14.05 5.76
N ALA A 223 7.80 13.51 6.49
CA ALA A 223 8.31 14.16 7.68
C ALA A 223 9.83 14.31 7.61
N ILE A 224 10.31 15.47 8.04
CA ILE A 224 11.73 15.65 8.37
C ILE A 224 11.80 16.01 9.85
N VAL A 225 12.61 15.27 10.60
CA VAL A 225 12.86 15.54 12.02
C VAL A 225 14.33 15.77 12.21
N THR A 226 14.67 16.90 12.84
CA THR A 226 16.04 17.20 13.28
C THR A 226 16.11 17.13 14.81
N LEU A 227 17.30 17.33 15.36
CA LEU A 227 17.48 17.42 16.81
C LEU A 227 16.62 18.53 17.46
N HIS A 228 16.23 19.56 16.71
CA HIS A 228 15.52 20.73 17.24
C HIS A 228 14.26 21.14 16.45
N GLY A 229 14.02 20.54 15.28
CA GLY A 229 12.88 20.82 14.41
C GLY A 229 12.07 19.58 14.06
N ALA A 230 10.84 19.79 13.65
CA ALA A 230 9.94 18.78 13.12
C ALA A 230 9.08 19.43 12.05
N PHE A 231 9.01 18.78 10.88
CA PHE A 231 8.34 19.32 9.70
C PHE A 231 7.37 18.27 9.16
N PHE A 232 6.16 18.70 8.82
CA PHE A 232 5.11 17.89 8.20
C PHE A 232 4.80 18.48 6.82
N TYR A 233 5.15 17.74 5.77
CA TYR A 233 4.96 18.15 4.38
C TYR A 233 3.67 17.54 3.87
N VAL A 234 2.68 18.37 3.59
CA VAL A 234 1.34 17.93 3.19
C VAL A 234 0.70 18.98 2.29
N ASP A 235 -0.24 18.58 1.45
CA ASP A 235 -1.11 19.53 0.76
C ASP A 235 -1.91 20.34 1.79
N LYS A 236 -1.64 21.64 1.89
CA LYS A 236 -2.26 22.47 2.94
C LYS A 236 -3.77 22.62 2.80
N ARG A 237 -4.35 22.29 1.64
CA ARG A 237 -5.82 22.23 1.48
C ARG A 237 -6.45 21.16 2.39
N LYS A 238 -5.67 20.16 2.81
CA LYS A 238 -6.07 19.07 3.73
C LYS A 238 -6.01 19.47 5.19
N VAL A 239 -5.40 20.61 5.53
CA VAL A 239 -5.10 21.01 6.91
C VAL A 239 -6.21 21.89 7.46
N THR A 240 -7.02 21.33 8.34
CA THR A 240 -8.06 22.07 9.07
C THR A 240 -7.45 22.95 10.17
N THR A 241 -8.24 23.87 10.72
CA THR A 241 -7.82 24.68 11.90
C THR A 241 -7.46 23.81 13.09
N GLU A 242 -8.18 22.70 13.31
CA GLU A 242 -7.88 21.73 14.36
C GLU A 242 -6.49 21.11 14.19
N VAL A 243 -6.19 20.59 13.00
CA VAL A 243 -4.88 19.99 12.70
C VAL A 243 -3.76 21.04 12.80
N LYS A 244 -4.00 22.25 12.31
CA LYS A 244 -3.03 23.35 12.41
C LYS A 244 -2.68 23.66 13.86
N ASN A 245 -3.68 23.76 14.73
CA ASN A 245 -3.46 24.02 16.16
C ASN A 245 -2.74 22.83 16.82
N TYR A 246 -3.20 21.60 16.57
CA TYR A 246 -2.59 20.38 17.10
C TYR A 246 -1.11 20.24 16.75
N MET A 247 -0.75 20.47 15.49
CA MET A 247 0.63 20.45 15.01
C MET A 247 1.45 21.56 15.66
N SER A 248 0.89 22.76 15.75
CA SER A 248 1.55 23.92 16.37
C SER A 248 1.85 23.67 17.86
N GLU A 249 0.88 23.14 18.60
CA GLU A 249 1.03 22.77 20.01
C GLU A 249 2.07 21.64 20.20
N SER A 250 2.19 20.76 19.19
CA SER A 250 3.20 19.69 19.16
C SER A 250 4.58 20.16 18.65
N GLY A 251 4.74 21.43 18.30
CA GLY A 251 6.00 22.01 17.79
C GLY A 251 6.36 21.59 16.36
N ILE A 252 5.37 21.17 15.57
CA ILE A 252 5.54 20.70 14.19
C ILE A 252 5.18 21.81 13.20
N ASP A 253 6.11 22.13 12.31
CA ASP A 253 5.91 23.10 11.23
C ASP A 253 5.26 22.44 10.00
N ILE A 254 4.18 23.03 9.50
CA ILE A 254 3.42 22.51 8.36
C ILE A 254 3.90 23.20 7.08
N ARG A 255 4.39 22.42 6.12
CA ARG A 255 4.90 22.90 4.83
C ARG A 255 4.10 22.29 3.68
N GLU A 256 4.12 22.95 2.53
CA GLU A 256 3.53 22.35 1.32
C GLU A 256 4.25 21.05 0.98
N TYR A 257 3.51 20.08 0.46
CA TYR A 257 4.02 18.76 0.11
C TYR A 257 5.33 18.81 -0.72
N ASP A 258 5.36 19.62 -1.78
CA ASP A 258 6.50 19.71 -2.70
C ASP A 258 7.75 20.39 -2.09
N MET A 259 7.61 21.09 -0.96
CA MET A 259 8.74 21.78 -0.31
C MET A 259 9.74 20.81 0.31
N VAL A 260 9.38 19.53 0.48
CA VAL A 260 10.26 18.49 1.02
C VAL A 260 11.59 18.43 0.26
N GLN A 261 11.59 18.57 -1.07
CA GLN A 261 12.80 18.47 -1.88
C GLN A 261 13.80 19.62 -1.58
N LEU A 262 13.27 20.83 -1.41
CA LEU A 262 14.08 21.99 -1.03
C LEU A 262 14.63 21.79 0.38
N ASP A 263 13.80 21.33 1.32
CA ASP A 263 14.18 21.19 2.71
C ASP A 263 15.16 20.02 2.96
N VAL A 264 15.11 18.96 2.15
CA VAL A 264 16.20 17.96 2.14
C VAL A 264 17.52 18.60 1.70
N SER A 265 17.50 19.51 0.72
CA SER A 265 18.70 20.23 0.29
C SER A 265 19.23 21.15 1.41
N LEU A 266 18.33 21.83 2.14
CA LEU A 266 18.68 22.64 3.31
C LEU A 266 19.15 21.79 4.49
N LEU A 267 18.62 20.58 4.65
CA LEU A 267 19.11 19.62 5.65
C LEU A 267 20.54 19.18 5.31
N ALA A 268 20.80 18.84 4.05
CA ALA A 268 22.12 18.45 3.54
C ALA A 268 23.18 19.55 3.69
N SER A 269 22.79 20.82 3.54
CA SER A 269 23.67 21.98 3.76
C SER A 269 23.76 22.41 5.23
N GLY A 270 23.00 21.78 6.14
CA GLY A 270 22.95 22.12 7.56
C GLY A 270 22.19 23.42 7.86
N GLN A 271 21.39 23.92 6.93
CA GLN A 271 20.59 25.15 7.06
C GLN A 271 19.18 24.89 7.65
N LEU A 272 18.70 23.65 7.61
CA LEU A 272 17.42 23.27 8.22
C LEU A 272 17.59 22.97 9.72
N LYS A 273 17.66 24.00 10.57
CA LYS A 273 18.01 23.82 12.00
C LYS A 273 16.85 23.83 13.01
N GLY A 274 15.70 24.46 12.74
CA GLY A 274 14.61 24.54 13.73
C GLY A 274 13.23 24.85 13.15
N SER A 275 12.18 24.49 13.90
CA SER A 275 10.78 24.84 13.61
C SER A 275 10.53 26.29 14.04
N ALA A 276 9.92 27.13 13.18
CA ALA A 276 9.60 28.53 13.50
C ALA A 276 8.36 28.68 14.41
N VAL A 277 7.72 27.56 14.77
CA VAL A 277 6.51 27.51 15.54
C VAL A 277 6.83 27.89 16.99
N ASN A 278 6.37 29.09 17.41
CA ASN A 278 6.50 29.75 18.72
C ASN A 278 7.51 30.90 18.86
N GLY A 279 8.08 31.43 17.78
CA GLY A 279 8.75 32.76 17.80
C GLY A 279 10.00 32.89 18.68
N SER A 280 10.40 31.83 19.38
CA SER A 280 11.68 31.74 20.07
C SER A 280 12.59 30.87 19.21
N LEU A 281 13.35 31.50 18.31
CA LEU A 281 14.62 30.94 17.86
C LEU A 281 15.49 30.85 19.12
N HIS A 282 15.35 29.76 19.89
CA HIS A 282 16.39 29.39 20.83
C HIS A 282 17.62 29.06 19.99
N MET A 283 18.43 30.09 19.72
CA MET A 283 19.82 29.95 19.32
C MET A 283 20.56 29.37 20.51
N GLU A 284 20.35 28.09 20.78
CA GLU A 284 21.28 27.35 21.63
C GLU A 284 22.60 27.24 20.88
N LYS A 285 23.66 27.66 21.59
CA LYS A 285 25.04 27.74 21.12
C LYS A 285 25.43 26.49 20.35
N ASP A 286 25.98 26.72 19.17
CA ASP A 286 26.79 25.83 18.34
C ASP A 286 27.04 24.45 18.95
N ILE A 287 26.14 23.50 18.70
CA ILE A 287 26.54 22.10 18.62
C ILE A 287 27.66 22.09 17.58
N ASN A 288 28.80 21.47 17.92
CA ASN A 288 29.85 21.18 16.95
C ASN A 288 29.20 20.42 15.78
N VAL A 289 28.85 21.15 14.71
CA VAL A 289 28.25 20.59 13.47
C VAL A 289 29.17 19.50 12.88
N ALA A 290 30.45 19.50 13.29
CA ALA A 290 31.42 18.46 13.01
C ALA A 290 31.11 17.07 13.61
N GLU A 291 30.33 16.96 14.70
CA GLU A 291 30.03 15.66 15.35
C GLU A 291 28.79 14.94 14.81
N HIS A 292 27.83 15.67 14.22
CA HIS A 292 26.58 15.12 13.68
C HIS A 292 26.45 15.46 12.19
N SER A 293 27.11 14.68 11.34
CA SER A 293 27.20 14.94 9.89
C SER A 293 26.27 14.09 9.02
N LYS A 294 25.55 13.14 9.64
CA LYS A 294 24.76 12.14 8.93
C LYS A 294 23.26 12.46 8.90
N ILE A 295 22.61 12.10 7.81
CA ILE A 295 21.15 12.21 7.63
C ILE A 295 20.62 10.79 7.48
N TRP A 296 19.75 10.40 8.40
CA TRP A 296 19.15 9.06 8.40
C TRP A 296 18.09 8.99 7.30
N ILE A 297 18.19 7.96 6.46
CA ILE A 297 17.13 7.49 5.58
C ILE A 297 16.94 5.98 5.71
N ASP A 298 15.73 5.48 5.50
CA ASP A 298 15.50 4.05 5.24
C ASP A 298 15.61 3.81 3.73
N SER A 299 16.55 2.99 3.27
CA SER A 299 16.77 2.78 1.83
C SER A 299 15.62 2.06 1.13
N ASN A 300 14.77 1.34 1.87
CA ASN A 300 13.63 0.61 1.30
C ASN A 300 12.46 1.54 0.99
N SER A 301 12.26 2.58 1.78
CA SER A 301 11.13 3.51 1.65
C SER A 301 11.54 4.93 1.22
N CYS A 302 12.82 5.31 1.29
CA CYS A 302 13.24 6.61 0.80
C CYS A 302 13.33 6.58 -0.72
N CYS A 303 12.66 7.53 -1.39
CA CYS A 303 12.71 7.65 -2.83
C CYS A 303 14.05 8.24 -3.30
N LEU A 304 14.50 7.80 -4.48
CA LEU A 304 15.75 8.23 -5.10
C LEU A 304 15.79 9.76 -5.30
N ALA A 305 14.64 10.38 -5.59
CA ALA A 305 14.51 11.83 -5.78
C ALA A 305 15.01 12.63 -4.56
N LEU A 306 14.69 12.20 -3.34
CA LEU A 306 15.15 12.85 -2.11
C LEU A 306 16.59 12.46 -1.77
N TYR A 307 16.94 11.18 -1.91
CA TYR A 307 18.32 10.73 -1.68
C TYR A 307 19.34 11.44 -2.57
N SER A 308 19.00 11.71 -3.83
CA SER A 308 19.88 12.41 -4.78
C SER A 308 20.29 13.82 -4.36
N LYS A 309 19.61 14.40 -3.36
CA LYS A 309 19.96 15.71 -2.77
C LYS A 309 21.03 15.59 -1.68
N LEU A 310 21.31 14.38 -1.22
CA LEU A 310 22.33 14.08 -0.23
C LEU A 310 23.64 13.69 -0.94
N ARG A 311 24.77 13.99 -0.31
CA ARG A 311 26.02 13.33 -0.72
C ARG A 311 26.04 11.89 -0.17
N PRO A 312 26.63 10.91 -0.88
CA PRO A 312 26.70 9.53 -0.40
C PRO A 312 27.35 9.40 0.98
N ASP A 313 28.34 10.24 1.30
CA ASP A 313 29.01 10.28 2.60
C ASP A 313 28.17 10.93 3.70
N GLN A 314 27.05 11.59 3.39
CA GLN A 314 26.13 12.17 4.37
C GLN A 314 24.97 11.23 4.72
N ALA A 315 24.60 10.30 3.85
CA ALA A 315 23.49 9.39 4.12
C ALA A 315 23.87 8.32 5.15
N LEU A 316 23.05 8.17 6.19
CA LEU A 316 23.02 7.02 7.08
C LEU A 316 21.84 6.14 6.67
N MET A 317 22.14 5.06 5.95
CA MET A 317 21.14 4.12 5.45
C MET A 317 20.95 3.00 6.47
N LEU A 318 19.91 3.12 7.30
CA LEU A 318 19.51 2.13 8.30
C LEU A 318 17.98 2.01 8.28
N GLN A 319 17.45 0.86 8.69
CA GLN A 319 16.00 0.70 8.87
C GLN A 319 15.43 1.81 9.75
N SER A 320 14.24 2.32 9.41
CA SER A 320 13.62 3.40 10.15
C SER A 320 13.54 3.09 11.66
N PRO A 321 13.90 4.06 12.53
CA PRO A 321 13.79 3.91 13.97
C PRO A 321 12.33 3.83 14.47
N ILE A 322 11.36 4.08 13.60
CA ILE A 322 9.91 4.03 13.87
C ILE A 322 9.33 2.63 13.61
N ALA A 323 9.94 1.87 12.70
CA ALA A 323 9.45 0.55 12.27
C ALA A 323 9.19 -0.39 13.46
N LEU A 324 10.17 -0.57 14.34
CA LEU A 324 10.03 -1.46 15.50
C LEU A 324 9.07 -0.91 16.58
N PRO A 325 9.17 0.36 17.02
CA PRO A 325 8.20 0.93 17.96
C PRO A 325 6.73 0.84 17.52
N LYS A 326 6.41 1.02 16.22
CA LYS A 326 5.02 0.81 15.76
C LYS A 326 4.66 -0.68 15.60
N ALA A 327 5.65 -1.55 15.40
CA ALA A 327 5.41 -2.99 15.33
C ALA A 327 5.00 -3.57 16.70
N VAL A 328 5.61 -3.08 17.78
CA VAL A 328 5.33 -3.49 19.17
C VAL A 328 4.26 -2.59 19.79
N LYS A 329 3.01 -3.06 19.79
CA LYS A 329 1.85 -2.26 20.24
C LYS A 329 1.90 -2.01 21.73
N ASN A 330 1.64 -0.77 22.14
CA ASN A 330 1.52 -0.42 23.54
C ASN A 330 0.19 -0.95 24.14
N PRO A 331 0.01 -0.93 25.48
CA PRO A 331 -1.19 -1.48 26.11
C PRO A 331 -2.51 -0.88 25.64
N MET A 332 -2.56 0.41 25.26
CA MET A 332 -3.78 1.03 24.73
C MET A 332 -4.07 0.57 23.31
N GLU A 333 -3.07 0.55 22.43
CA GLU A 333 -3.19 -0.01 21.07
C GLU A 333 -3.63 -1.48 21.12
N LEU A 334 -3.06 -2.29 22.01
CA LEU A 334 -3.47 -3.70 22.21
C LEU A 334 -4.91 -3.82 22.70
N THR A 335 -5.35 -2.92 23.58
CA THR A 335 -6.74 -2.91 24.08
C THR A 335 -7.70 -2.51 22.97
N GLY A 336 -7.36 -1.49 22.19
CA GLY A 336 -8.11 -1.07 21.00
C GLY A 336 -8.22 -2.19 19.98
N LEU A 337 -7.10 -2.83 19.63
CA LEU A 337 -7.08 -3.97 18.71
C LEU A 337 -8.02 -5.09 19.16
N ARG A 338 -8.00 -5.47 20.44
CA ARG A 338 -8.92 -6.50 20.97
C ARG A 338 -10.39 -6.07 20.83
N LYS A 339 -10.72 -4.82 21.16
CA LYS A 339 -12.09 -4.29 21.01
C LYS A 339 -12.51 -4.28 19.54
N ALA A 340 -11.63 -3.89 18.63
CA ALA A 340 -11.85 -3.95 17.20
C ALA A 340 -12.15 -5.36 16.71
N HIS A 341 -11.34 -6.34 17.10
CA HIS A 341 -11.56 -7.73 16.72
C HIS A 341 -12.84 -8.33 17.32
N ILE A 342 -13.26 -7.91 18.53
CA ILE A 342 -14.53 -8.35 19.13
C ILE A 342 -15.72 -7.84 18.31
N ARG A 343 -15.74 -6.54 18.00
CA ARG A 343 -16.80 -5.90 17.21
C ARG A 343 -16.84 -6.44 15.78
N ASP A 344 -15.69 -6.61 15.15
CA ASP A 344 -15.59 -7.17 13.79
C ASP A 344 -16.00 -8.64 13.77
N GLY A 345 -15.59 -9.42 14.78
CA GLY A 345 -16.04 -10.79 14.97
C GLY A 345 -17.56 -10.90 15.11
N ALA A 346 -18.19 -9.97 15.82
CA ALA A 346 -19.66 -9.90 15.90
C ALA A 346 -20.30 -9.60 14.53
N ALA A 347 -19.71 -8.70 13.72
CA ALA A 347 -20.18 -8.44 12.36
C ALA A 347 -20.05 -9.68 11.46
N VAL A 348 -18.92 -10.40 11.54
CA VAL A 348 -18.69 -11.63 10.78
C VAL A 348 -19.64 -12.75 11.20
N VAL A 349 -19.94 -12.90 12.50
CA VAL A 349 -20.93 -13.88 12.97
C VAL A 349 -22.33 -13.53 12.47
N GLN A 350 -22.73 -12.26 12.53
CA GLN A 350 -24.01 -11.79 11.97
C GLN A 350 -24.09 -12.08 10.46
N TYR A 351 -23.01 -11.81 9.74
CA TYR A 351 -22.90 -12.11 8.33
C TYR A 351 -23.04 -13.60 8.02
N LEU A 352 -22.32 -14.47 8.72
CA LEU A 352 -22.38 -15.92 8.49
C LEU A 352 -23.75 -16.50 8.84
N ALA A 353 -24.39 -16.03 9.91
CA ALA A 353 -25.75 -16.43 10.26
C ALA A 353 -26.77 -15.94 9.22
N TRP A 354 -26.64 -14.70 8.75
CA TRP A 354 -27.47 -14.17 7.67
C TRP A 354 -27.28 -14.98 6.38
N LEU A 355 -26.04 -15.23 5.98
CA LEU A 355 -25.71 -15.97 4.75
C LEU A 355 -26.24 -17.41 4.83
N ASP A 356 -26.07 -18.10 5.96
CA ASP A 356 -26.63 -19.44 6.17
C ASP A 356 -28.14 -19.48 5.98
N ASN A 357 -28.87 -18.52 6.56
CA ASN A 357 -30.32 -18.41 6.37
C ASN A 357 -30.68 -18.14 4.89
N GLN A 358 -29.95 -17.27 4.20
CA GLN A 358 -30.18 -17.04 2.77
C GLN A 358 -29.90 -18.29 1.94
N MET A 359 -28.84 -19.04 2.25
CA MET A 359 -28.52 -20.29 1.54
C MET A 359 -29.60 -21.36 1.75
N GLN A 360 -30.21 -21.43 2.94
CA GLN A 360 -31.35 -22.31 3.21
C GLN A 360 -32.60 -21.87 2.44
N GLU A 361 -33.03 -20.61 2.58
CA GLU A 361 -34.29 -20.11 2.00
C GLU A 361 -34.25 -20.06 0.46
N ASN A 362 -33.12 -19.64 -0.09
CA ASN A 362 -33.00 -19.31 -1.51
C ASN A 362 -32.41 -20.48 -2.31
N TYR A 363 -31.47 -21.22 -1.72
CA TYR A 363 -30.71 -22.26 -2.42
C TYR A 363 -31.02 -23.68 -1.90
N GLY A 364 -31.87 -23.82 -0.87
CA GLY A 364 -32.24 -25.13 -0.31
C GLY A 364 -31.09 -25.85 0.38
N ALA A 365 -30.08 -25.12 0.85
CA ALA A 365 -28.99 -25.68 1.64
C ALA A 365 -29.51 -26.30 2.94
N SER A 366 -28.76 -27.25 3.51
CA SER A 366 -29.15 -27.91 4.77
C SER A 366 -29.04 -26.99 5.99
N GLY A 367 -28.29 -25.89 5.87
CA GLY A 367 -28.03 -24.97 6.97
C GLY A 367 -26.96 -25.45 7.94
N TYR A 368 -26.41 -24.53 8.73
CA TYR A 368 -25.48 -24.78 9.83
C TYR A 368 -26.04 -24.37 11.20
N PHE A 369 -26.82 -23.30 11.27
CA PHE A 369 -27.21 -22.67 12.54
C PHE A 369 -28.69 -22.81 12.89
N SER A 370 -29.55 -23.15 11.92
CA SER A 370 -31.00 -23.31 12.11
C SER A 370 -31.43 -24.72 11.73
N GLU A 371 -32.23 -25.37 12.57
CA GLU A 371 -32.96 -26.58 12.17
C GLU A 371 -34.15 -26.15 11.29
N ALA A 372 -34.19 -26.62 10.04
CA ALA A 372 -35.17 -26.16 9.05
C ALA A 372 -36.62 -26.41 9.50
N ASN A 373 -37.38 -25.34 9.75
CA ASN A 373 -38.85 -25.40 9.84
C ASN A 373 -39.44 -25.46 8.42
N GLY A 374 -39.25 -26.59 7.74
CA GLY A 374 -39.81 -26.86 6.43
C GLY A 374 -39.03 -26.21 5.29
N SER A 375 -38.43 -27.04 4.45
CA SER A 375 -37.75 -26.69 3.21
C SER A 375 -38.76 -26.27 2.13
N GLN A 376 -39.29 -25.06 2.22
CA GLN A 376 -39.99 -24.44 1.09
C GLN A 376 -39.00 -23.59 0.29
N LYS A 377 -38.40 -24.22 -0.73
CA LYS A 377 -37.66 -23.51 -1.77
C LYS A 377 -38.60 -22.50 -2.40
N LYS A 378 -38.36 -21.19 -2.23
CA LYS A 378 -39.12 -20.17 -2.96
C LYS A 378 -38.85 -20.37 -4.46
N GLU A 379 -39.88 -20.75 -5.24
CA GLU A 379 -39.76 -20.97 -6.69
C GLU A 379 -39.33 -19.70 -7.46
N HIS A 380 -39.49 -18.53 -6.86
CA HIS A 380 -39.03 -17.25 -7.40
C HIS A 380 -38.22 -16.47 -6.38
N LEU A 381 -36.91 -16.37 -6.63
CA LEU A 381 -36.03 -15.39 -6.01
C LEU A 381 -36.12 -14.08 -6.79
N GLU A 382 -36.53 -12.99 -6.13
CA GLU A 382 -36.47 -11.66 -6.74
C GLU A 382 -35.01 -11.19 -6.93
N ILE A 383 -34.06 -11.67 -6.11
CA ILE A 383 -32.64 -11.25 -6.16
C ILE A 383 -31.72 -12.46 -5.93
N LYS A 384 -30.81 -12.70 -6.87
CA LYS A 384 -29.74 -13.69 -6.77
C LYS A 384 -28.61 -13.17 -5.89
N LEU A 385 -28.05 -14.03 -5.05
CA LEU A 385 -26.84 -13.70 -4.30
C LEU A 385 -25.62 -13.97 -5.17
N THR A 386 -24.81 -12.94 -5.35
CA THR A 386 -23.50 -12.98 -6.01
C THR A 386 -22.37 -12.70 -5.03
N GLU A 387 -21.13 -13.01 -5.40
CA GLU A 387 -19.92 -12.68 -4.62
C GLU A 387 -19.91 -11.21 -4.17
N VAL A 388 -20.20 -10.28 -5.08
CA VAL A 388 -20.29 -8.84 -4.75
C VAL A 388 -21.42 -8.57 -3.74
N SER A 389 -22.62 -9.09 -3.98
CA SER A 389 -23.77 -8.78 -3.12
C SER A 389 -23.58 -9.27 -1.68
N VAL A 390 -22.89 -10.40 -1.49
CA VAL A 390 -22.65 -10.94 -0.15
C VAL A 390 -21.48 -10.22 0.53
N SER A 391 -20.45 -9.79 -0.21
CA SER A 391 -19.39 -8.94 0.36
C SER A 391 -19.92 -7.56 0.79
N ASP A 392 -20.79 -6.94 -0.02
CA ASP A 392 -21.44 -5.66 0.31
C ASP A 392 -22.26 -5.80 1.60
N LYS A 393 -22.91 -6.95 1.78
CA LYS A 393 -23.67 -7.23 3.00
C LYS A 393 -22.77 -7.34 4.24
N LEU A 394 -21.59 -7.95 4.13
CA LEU A 394 -20.62 -8.00 5.22
C LEU A 394 -20.10 -6.59 5.58
N GLU A 395 -19.81 -5.77 4.58
CA GLU A 395 -19.44 -4.37 4.80
C GLU A 395 -20.55 -3.61 5.52
N ALA A 396 -21.81 -3.79 5.12
CA ALA A 396 -22.94 -3.15 5.79
C ALA A 396 -23.02 -3.52 7.29
N PHE A 397 -22.82 -4.80 7.65
CA PHE A 397 -22.78 -5.22 9.06
C PHE A 397 -21.60 -4.61 9.84
N ARG A 398 -20.46 -4.38 9.18
CA ARG A 398 -19.30 -3.68 9.77
C ARG A 398 -19.56 -2.19 9.94
N ALA A 399 -20.23 -1.56 8.98
CA ALA A 399 -20.57 -0.13 9.01
C ALA A 399 -21.49 0.24 10.19
N GLU A 400 -22.26 -0.72 10.70
CA GLU A 400 -23.07 -0.56 11.92
C GLU A 400 -22.24 -0.58 13.22
N LYS A 401 -20.98 -1.01 13.18
CA LYS A 401 -20.14 -1.15 14.38
C LYS A 401 -19.49 0.17 14.76
N GLU A 402 -19.42 0.40 16.07
CA GLU A 402 -18.76 1.57 16.62
C GLU A 402 -17.33 1.71 16.09
N HIS A 403 -16.94 2.95 15.81
CA HIS A 403 -15.62 3.35 15.31
C HIS A 403 -15.25 2.86 13.90
N PHE A 404 -16.17 2.29 13.11
CA PHE A 404 -15.88 1.89 11.72
C PHE A 404 -15.38 3.06 10.87
N LYS A 405 -14.36 2.81 10.05
CA LYS A 405 -13.69 3.78 9.16
C LYS A 405 -13.50 3.29 7.72
N GLY A 406 -14.15 2.19 7.34
CA GLY A 406 -14.03 1.58 6.01
C GLY A 406 -13.36 0.21 6.06
N LEU A 407 -13.23 -0.42 4.90
CA LEU A 407 -12.53 -1.70 4.76
C LEU A 407 -11.00 -1.52 4.89
N SER A 408 -10.29 -2.55 5.35
CA SER A 408 -8.82 -2.57 5.42
C SER A 408 -8.14 -3.12 4.16
N PHE A 409 -8.93 -3.71 3.25
CA PHE A 409 -8.56 -4.08 1.87
C PHE A 409 -9.84 -4.42 1.08
N PRO A 410 -9.81 -4.52 -0.27
CA PRO A 410 -10.97 -4.98 -1.03
C PRO A 410 -11.34 -6.40 -0.59
N THR A 411 -12.61 -6.64 -0.24
CA THR A 411 -13.06 -7.97 0.18
C THR A 411 -12.88 -8.98 -0.95
N ILE A 412 -12.19 -10.08 -0.66
CA ILE A 412 -12.10 -11.25 -1.53
C ILE A 412 -13.33 -12.10 -1.21
N SER A 413 -14.31 -12.11 -2.11
CA SER A 413 -15.48 -12.98 -2.03
C SER A 413 -15.49 -13.89 -3.25
N SER A 414 -15.35 -15.19 -3.02
CA SER A 414 -15.03 -16.15 -4.07
C SER A 414 -15.82 -17.45 -3.95
N VAL A 415 -16.46 -17.86 -5.05
CA VAL A 415 -17.24 -19.10 -5.16
C VAL A 415 -16.52 -20.09 -6.07
N GLY A 416 -16.38 -21.33 -5.60
CA GLY A 416 -15.87 -22.45 -6.39
C GLY A 416 -14.47 -22.18 -6.96
N PRO A 417 -14.25 -22.28 -8.29
CA PRO A 417 -12.95 -22.04 -8.90
C PRO A 417 -12.35 -20.66 -8.62
N ASN A 418 -13.17 -19.63 -8.37
CA ASN A 418 -12.67 -18.29 -8.03
C ASN A 418 -11.88 -18.31 -6.72
N ALA A 419 -12.20 -19.21 -5.79
CA ALA A 419 -11.48 -19.36 -4.52
C ALA A 419 -10.06 -19.93 -4.68
N ALA A 420 -9.69 -20.41 -5.87
CA ALA A 420 -8.32 -20.81 -6.19
C ALA A 420 -7.46 -19.64 -6.70
N ILE A 421 -8.05 -18.49 -6.98
CA ILE A 421 -7.34 -17.26 -7.36
C ILE A 421 -7.04 -16.49 -6.07
N ILE A 422 -5.76 -16.46 -5.67
CA ILE A 422 -5.33 -16.04 -4.33
C ILE A 422 -5.86 -14.64 -3.96
N HIS A 423 -5.65 -13.65 -4.82
CA HIS A 423 -6.20 -12.29 -4.64
C HIS A 423 -7.32 -12.01 -5.66
N TYR A 424 -8.34 -12.87 -5.68
CA TYR A 424 -9.54 -12.64 -6.48
C TYR A 424 -10.25 -11.34 -6.06
N SER A 425 -10.70 -10.56 -7.03
CA SER A 425 -11.54 -9.39 -6.79
C SER A 425 -12.79 -9.51 -7.65
N PRO A 426 -13.98 -9.72 -7.06
CA PRO A 426 -15.22 -9.88 -7.82
C PRO A 426 -15.64 -8.55 -8.46
N GLU A 427 -16.02 -8.57 -9.74
CA GLU A 427 -16.63 -7.44 -10.42
C GLU A 427 -18.12 -7.69 -10.61
N ALA A 428 -18.97 -6.69 -10.34
CA ALA A 428 -20.43 -6.85 -10.34
C ALA A 428 -21.00 -7.48 -11.63
N ASN A 429 -20.38 -7.21 -12.78
CA ASN A 429 -20.85 -7.69 -14.08
C ASN A 429 -20.36 -9.12 -14.45
N THR A 430 -19.35 -9.64 -13.75
CA THR A 430 -18.68 -10.91 -14.11
C THR A 430 -18.55 -11.89 -12.95
N CYS A 431 -18.92 -11.47 -11.73
CA CYS A 431 -18.86 -12.29 -10.54
C CYS A 431 -19.81 -13.50 -10.58
N ALA A 432 -19.45 -14.54 -9.84
CA ALA A 432 -20.25 -15.76 -9.74
C ALA A 432 -21.46 -15.57 -8.82
N GLU A 433 -22.53 -16.31 -9.13
CA GLU A 433 -23.64 -16.54 -8.21
C GLU A 433 -23.20 -17.53 -7.12
N LEU A 434 -23.74 -17.35 -5.90
CA LEU A 434 -23.58 -18.30 -4.80
C LEU A 434 -24.16 -19.67 -5.18
N ASP A 435 -23.52 -20.72 -4.71
CA ASP A 435 -23.89 -22.11 -4.99
C ASP A 435 -23.64 -22.96 -3.73
N ALA A 436 -24.68 -23.66 -3.27
CA ALA A 436 -24.59 -24.45 -2.06
C ALA A 436 -23.58 -25.60 -2.19
N ASP A 437 -23.41 -26.15 -3.39
CA ASP A 437 -22.52 -27.29 -3.64
C ASP A 437 -21.09 -26.88 -3.99
N LYS A 438 -20.75 -25.60 -3.79
CA LYS A 438 -19.39 -25.08 -4.00
C LYS A 438 -18.82 -24.51 -2.70
N ILE A 439 -17.49 -24.50 -2.64
CA ILE A 439 -16.76 -23.75 -1.61
C ILE A 439 -17.08 -22.26 -1.79
N TYR A 440 -17.32 -21.59 -0.66
CA TYR A 440 -17.32 -20.14 -0.57
C TYR A 440 -16.16 -19.70 0.34
N LEU A 441 -15.30 -18.82 -0.16
CA LEU A 441 -14.22 -18.19 0.59
C LEU A 441 -14.49 -16.70 0.69
N CYS A 442 -14.36 -16.16 1.90
CA CYS A 442 -14.47 -14.73 2.17
C CYS A 442 -13.25 -14.29 2.97
N ASP A 443 -12.38 -13.49 2.36
CA ASP A 443 -11.28 -12.80 3.02
C ASP A 443 -11.58 -11.31 3.09
N SER A 444 -11.55 -10.75 4.30
CA SER A 444 -12.04 -9.39 4.49
C SER A 444 -11.57 -8.78 5.79
N GLY A 445 -11.54 -7.46 5.86
CA GLY A 445 -11.17 -6.74 7.07
C GLY A 445 -11.70 -5.32 7.08
N ALA A 446 -11.56 -4.66 8.23
CA ALA A 446 -12.00 -3.29 8.42
C ALA A 446 -10.97 -2.43 9.17
N GLN A 447 -11.00 -1.15 8.86
CA GLN A 447 -10.40 -0.10 9.67
C GLN A 447 -11.40 0.37 10.71
N TYR A 448 -10.95 0.42 11.97
CA TYR A 448 -11.64 1.07 13.06
C TYR A 448 -10.71 2.13 13.66
N LEU A 449 -11.28 3.12 14.34
CA LEU A 449 -10.48 4.17 15.00
C LEU A 449 -9.46 3.58 15.99
N ASP A 450 -9.78 2.46 16.62
CA ASP A 450 -8.99 1.77 17.65
C ASP A 450 -8.27 0.51 17.16
N GLY A 451 -8.36 0.15 15.86
CA GLY A 451 -7.65 -1.02 15.34
C GLY A 451 -8.00 -1.41 13.90
N THR A 452 -7.18 -2.28 13.32
CA THR A 452 -7.37 -2.84 11.97
C THR A 452 -7.62 -4.34 12.09
N THR A 453 -8.54 -4.89 11.31
CA THR A 453 -8.84 -6.33 11.28
C THR A 453 -8.55 -6.93 9.92
N ASP A 454 -8.32 -8.24 9.92
CA ASP A 454 -8.11 -9.10 8.76
C ASP A 454 -8.56 -10.52 9.14
N ILE A 455 -9.50 -11.08 8.39
CA ILE A 455 -10.09 -12.38 8.68
C ILE A 455 -10.61 -13.08 7.42
N THR A 456 -10.11 -14.31 7.23
CA THR A 456 -10.61 -15.23 6.21
C THR A 456 -11.47 -16.33 6.81
N ARG A 457 -12.56 -16.69 6.12
CA ARG A 457 -13.33 -17.91 6.38
C ARG A 457 -13.67 -18.63 5.07
N THR A 458 -13.58 -19.96 5.11
CA THR A 458 -13.95 -20.84 4.00
C THR A 458 -15.05 -21.78 4.49
N VAL A 459 -16.19 -21.81 3.79
CA VAL A 459 -17.39 -22.56 4.17
C VAL A 459 -17.98 -23.31 2.96
N HIS A 460 -18.91 -24.24 3.21
CA HIS A 460 -19.57 -25.03 2.17
C HIS A 460 -21.00 -25.40 2.56
N PHE A 461 -22.03 -24.79 1.98
CA PHE A 461 -23.41 -24.92 2.48
C PHE A 461 -24.13 -26.24 2.13
N GLY A 462 -23.59 -27.01 1.18
CA GLY A 462 -24.06 -28.34 0.78
C GLY A 462 -23.14 -29.45 1.27
N LYS A 463 -22.89 -30.48 0.44
CA LYS A 463 -22.02 -31.62 0.81
C LYS A 463 -20.61 -31.50 0.20
N PRO A 464 -19.57 -31.12 0.97
CA PRO A 464 -18.21 -31.06 0.45
C PRO A 464 -17.66 -32.45 0.11
N SER A 465 -16.83 -32.52 -0.93
CA SER A 465 -16.10 -33.74 -1.32
C SER A 465 -15.02 -34.11 -0.30
N GLU A 466 -14.60 -35.38 -0.30
CA GLU A 466 -13.51 -35.86 0.56
C GLU A 466 -12.19 -35.11 0.30
N HIS A 467 -11.93 -34.73 -0.96
CA HIS A 467 -10.74 -33.94 -1.28
C HIS A 467 -10.80 -32.53 -0.67
N GLN A 468 -11.94 -31.83 -0.79
CA GLN A 468 -12.12 -30.50 -0.18
C GLN A 468 -11.96 -30.57 1.36
N LYS A 469 -12.55 -31.58 2.01
CA LYS A 469 -12.39 -31.80 3.46
C LYS A 469 -10.94 -32.07 3.85
N SER A 470 -10.23 -32.89 3.07
CA SER A 470 -8.81 -33.20 3.31
C SER A 470 -7.94 -31.94 3.23
N CYS A 471 -8.10 -31.13 2.17
CA CYS A 471 -7.39 -29.86 2.02
C CYS A 471 -7.70 -28.88 3.16
N TYR A 472 -8.98 -28.69 3.49
CA TYR A 472 -9.40 -27.81 4.59
C TYR A 472 -8.80 -28.26 5.92
N THR A 473 -8.83 -29.55 6.21
CA THR A 473 -8.29 -30.13 7.46
C THR A 473 -6.78 -29.95 7.55
N ALA A 474 -6.05 -30.12 6.44
CA ALA A 474 -4.60 -29.93 6.41
C ALA A 474 -4.21 -28.47 6.75
N VAL A 475 -4.90 -27.50 6.15
CA VAL A 475 -4.71 -26.06 6.45
C VAL A 475 -5.08 -25.76 7.90
N SER A 476 -6.24 -26.23 8.37
CA SER A 476 -6.69 -26.00 9.74
C SER A 476 -5.74 -26.60 10.79
N SER A 477 -5.17 -27.77 10.52
CA SER A 477 -4.23 -28.43 11.44
C SER A 477 -2.95 -27.63 11.61
N ILE A 478 -2.42 -27.07 10.52
CA ILE A 478 -1.23 -26.20 10.55
C ILE A 478 -1.53 -24.91 11.32
N PHE A 479 -2.69 -24.31 11.10
CA PHE A 479 -3.10 -23.09 11.81
C PHE A 479 -3.19 -23.32 13.32
N VAL A 480 -3.83 -24.42 13.76
CA VAL A 480 -3.91 -24.78 15.18
C VAL A 480 -2.51 -25.05 15.75
N TYR A 481 -1.65 -25.76 15.01
CA TYR A 481 -0.28 -26.03 15.42
C TYR A 481 0.52 -24.73 15.66
N LEU A 482 0.48 -23.79 14.71
CA LEU A 482 1.11 -22.47 14.85
C LEU A 482 0.55 -21.72 16.06
N PHE A 483 -0.78 -21.67 16.21
CA PHE A 483 -1.41 -20.96 17.33
C PHE A 483 -0.94 -21.51 18.68
N LEU A 484 -0.89 -22.84 18.83
CA LEU A 484 -0.46 -23.50 20.07
C LEU A 484 1.02 -23.28 20.39
N ILE A 485 1.90 -23.12 19.38
CA ILE A 485 3.31 -22.80 19.62
C ILE A 485 3.48 -21.41 20.23
N TYR A 486 2.68 -20.44 19.81
CA TYR A 486 2.84 -19.03 20.20
C TYR A 486 1.94 -18.59 21.36
N THR A 487 1.07 -19.46 21.89
CA THR A 487 0.22 -19.19 23.08
C THR A 487 0.70 -19.85 24.37
N VAL A 488 1.79 -20.60 24.33
CA VAL A 488 2.54 -21.08 25.51
C VAL A 488 3.77 -20.21 25.68
#